data_AF-A0A8J5JHW6-F1
#
_entry.id   AF-A0A8J5JHW6-F1
#
_cell.length_a   1.000
_cell.length_b   1.000
_cell.length_c   1.000
_cell.angle_alpha   90.00
_cell.angle_beta   90.00
_cell.angle_gamma   90.00
#
_symmetry.space_group_name_H-M   'P 1'
#
loop_
_entity.id
_entity.type
_entity.pdbx_description
1 polymer ?
#
loop_
_entity_poly.entity_id
_entity_poly.type
_entity_poly.pdbx_seq_one_letter_code
_entity_poly.pdbx_strand_id
1 'polypeptide(L)'
;MTLVTFLPAYVGLLVSPESPIWLMKKDRKEEAFQVLSKLRCSDAEKIEELRVVSQNAQPATSCSDIFKTLRKKSNLRAVVSAFILILKEMGGWSVVFGFMIKIFQESGVRLDPSLSSCIATAIFAAVRGVSIFFIFHVPRKPILLVETFSMLWVQPY
;
A
#
# COMPACT_ATOMS: atom_id res chain seq x y z
N MET A 1 -13.55 12.27 -15.58
CA MET A 1 -13.47 11.59 -14.26
C MET A 1 -12.03 11.21 -13.89
N THR A 2 -11.21 10.66 -14.79
CA THR A 2 -9.78 10.34 -14.51
C THR A 2 -8.90 11.57 -14.27
N LEU A 3 -9.09 12.68 -15.01
CA LEU A 3 -8.29 13.91 -14.83
C LEU A 3 -8.46 14.56 -13.44
N VAL A 4 -9.65 14.43 -12.83
CA VAL A 4 -9.96 15.00 -11.51
C VAL A 4 -9.18 14.30 -10.40
N THR A 5 -8.87 13.02 -10.56
CA THR A 5 -8.04 12.25 -9.61
C THR A 5 -6.55 12.43 -9.83
N PHE A 6 -6.10 12.69 -11.06
CA PHE A 6 -4.67 12.89 -11.34
C PHE A 6 -4.16 14.28 -10.94
N LEU A 7 -5.00 15.32 -11.02
CA LEU A 7 -4.61 16.70 -10.68
C LEU A 7 -4.11 16.84 -9.23
N PRO A 8 -4.82 16.36 -8.18
CA PRO A 8 -4.34 16.42 -6.81
C PRO A 8 -3.05 15.62 -6.60
N ALA A 9 -2.91 14.46 -7.25
CA ALA A 9 -1.71 13.63 -7.15
C ALA A 9 -0.50 14.33 -7.79
N TYR A 10 -0.70 14.99 -8.94
CA TYR A 10 0.34 15.75 -9.62
C TYR A 10 0.79 16.97 -8.81
N VAL A 11 -0.16 17.72 -8.26
CA VAL A 11 0.15 18.85 -7.36
C VAL A 11 0.87 18.35 -6.10
N GLY A 12 0.43 17.22 -5.52
CA GLY A 12 1.10 16.60 -4.38
C GLY A 12 2.54 16.18 -4.68
N LEU A 13 2.81 15.70 -5.90
CA LEU A 13 4.16 15.37 -6.33
C LEU A 13 5.07 16.60 -6.41
N LEU A 14 4.55 17.74 -6.86
CA LEU A 14 5.32 19.00 -6.93
C LEU A 14 5.67 19.56 -5.54
N VAL A 15 4.84 19.29 -4.53
CA VAL A 15 5.04 19.77 -3.16
C VAL A 15 5.88 18.78 -2.33
N SER A 16 5.83 17.49 -2.66
CA SER A 16 6.54 16.45 -1.91
C SER A 16 8.06 16.59 -2.06
N PRO A 17 8.83 16.59 -0.97
CA PRO A 17 10.28 16.50 -1.07
C PRO A 17 10.68 15.16 -1.70
N GLU A 18 11.81 15.17 -2.42
CA GLU A 18 12.40 13.96 -3.00
C GLU A 18 12.75 12.94 -1.92
N SER A 19 12.75 11.65 -2.26
CA SER A 19 13.07 10.61 -1.28
C SER A 19 14.53 10.72 -0.82
N PRO A 20 14.82 10.80 0.50
CA PRO A 20 16.18 10.91 1.02
C PRO A 20 17.05 9.69 0.67
N ILE A 21 16.43 8.52 0.47
CA ILE A 21 17.12 7.29 0.00
C ILE A 21 17.62 7.46 -1.42
N TRP A 22 16.83 8.11 -2.29
CA TRP A 22 17.22 8.36 -3.67
C TRP A 22 18.36 9.38 -3.76
N LEU A 23 18.29 10.46 -2.96
CA LEU A 23 19.34 11.47 -2.86
C LEU A 23 20.67 10.86 -2.37
N MET A 24 20.62 9.97 -1.37
CA MET A 24 21.80 9.21 -0.92
C MET A 24 22.38 8.30 -1.99
N LYS A 25 21.56 7.64 -2.81
CA LYS A 25 22.02 6.80 -3.94
C LYS A 25 22.65 7.60 -5.08
N LYS A 26 22.31 8.88 -5.20
CA LYS A 26 22.90 9.82 -6.17
C LYS A 26 24.13 10.56 -5.61
N ASP A 27 24.64 10.14 -4.46
CA ASP A 27 25.76 10.74 -3.73
C ASP A 27 25.53 12.22 -3.31
N ARG A 28 24.26 12.67 -3.27
CA ARG A 28 23.85 14.02 -2.81
C ARG A 28 23.50 14.00 -1.32
N LYS A 29 24.52 13.83 -0.48
CA LYS A 29 24.35 13.59 0.98
C LYS A 29 23.83 14.80 1.73
N GLU A 30 24.28 15.99 1.35
CA GLU A 30 23.91 17.26 1.99
C GLU A 30 22.43 17.56 1.78
N GLU A 31 21.91 17.30 0.58
CA GLU A 31 20.50 17.46 0.27
C GLU A 31 19.63 16.39 0.94
N ALA A 32 20.11 15.14 1.01
CA ALA A 32 19.44 14.10 1.77
C ALA A 32 19.29 14.48 3.24
N PHE A 33 20.32 15.11 3.83
CA PHE A 33 20.29 15.63 5.20
C PHE A 33 19.29 16.77 5.38
N GLN A 34 19.23 17.72 4.43
CA GLN A 34 18.25 18.82 4.46
C GLN A 34 16.80 18.34 4.29
N VAL A 35 16.58 17.30 3.49
CA VAL A 35 15.26 16.69 3.37
C VAL A 35 14.88 15.95 4.66
N LEU A 36 15.80 15.17 5.23
CA LEU A 36 15.58 14.48 6.51
C LEU A 36 15.32 15.47 7.66
N SER A 37 15.98 16.64 7.65
CA SER A 37 15.75 17.68 8.65
C SER A 37 14.36 18.34 8.53
N LYS A 38 13.77 18.36 7.33
CA LYS A 38 12.38 18.81 7.13
C LYS A 38 11.35 17.73 7.50
N LEU A 39 11.69 16.45 7.34
CA LEU A 39 10.77 15.34 7.65
C LEU A 39 10.76 14.93 9.13
N ARG A 40 11.86 15.12 9.87
CA ARG A 40 11.99 14.67 11.27
C ARG A 40 12.45 15.78 12.22
N CYS A 41 11.80 15.91 13.37
CA CYS A 41 12.13 16.93 14.38
C CYS A 41 13.32 16.58 15.29
N SER A 42 13.72 15.30 15.44
CA SER A 42 14.77 14.90 16.40
C SER A 42 16.10 14.58 15.72
N ASP A 43 17.20 15.17 16.21
CA ASP A 43 18.55 14.91 15.68
C ASP A 43 19.03 13.48 15.91
N ALA A 44 18.58 12.84 16.99
CA ALA A 44 18.91 11.43 17.27
C ALA A 44 18.29 10.48 16.24
N GLU A 45 17.05 10.76 15.81
CA GLU A 45 16.38 9.97 14.77
C GLU A 45 16.97 10.20 13.39
N LYS A 46 17.47 11.42 13.11
CA LYS A 46 18.16 11.71 11.85
C LYS A 46 19.41 10.86 11.68
N ILE A 47 20.23 10.75 12.73
CA ILE A 47 21.51 10.02 12.68
C ILE A 47 21.25 8.52 12.47
N GLU A 48 20.27 7.96 13.19
CA GLU A 48 19.91 6.55 13.05
C GLU A 48 19.34 6.27 11.64
N GLU A 49 18.47 7.14 11.13
CA GLU A 49 17.92 6.94 9.80
C GLU A 49 18.96 7.14 8.70
N LEU A 50 19.90 8.09 8.84
CA LEU A 50 21.03 8.24 7.91
C LEU A 50 21.88 6.97 7.85
N ARG A 51 22.10 6.31 9.00
CA ARG A 51 22.84 5.05 9.10
C ARG A 51 22.10 3.92 8.40
N VAL A 52 20.78 3.84 8.57
CA VAL A 52 19.93 2.84 7.88
C VAL A 52 19.87 3.11 6.38
N VAL A 53 19.72 4.37 5.97
CA VAL A 53 19.65 4.76 4.56
C VAL A 53 20.98 4.53 3.86
N SER A 54 22.11 4.86 4.49
CA SER A 54 23.44 4.60 3.93
C SER A 54 23.74 3.11 3.80
N GLN A 55 23.31 2.26 4.74
CA GLN A 55 23.39 0.80 4.59
C GLN A 55 22.50 0.26 3.46
N ASN A 56 21.32 0.87 3.25
CA ASN A 56 20.36 0.47 2.23
C ASN A 56 20.60 1.13 0.85
N ALA A 57 21.51 2.10 0.76
CA ALA A 57 21.91 2.77 -0.46
C ALA A 57 22.81 1.90 -1.36
N GLN A 58 22.87 0.58 -1.12
CA GLN A 58 23.51 -0.37 -2.02
C GLN A 58 22.95 -0.23 -3.45
N PRO A 59 23.81 -0.42 -4.47
CA PRO A 59 23.43 -0.23 -5.87
C PRO A 59 22.19 -1.05 -6.20
N ALA A 60 21.34 -0.52 -7.09
CA ALA A 60 20.12 -1.18 -7.52
C ALA A 60 20.43 -2.61 -7.96
N THR A 61 19.86 -3.59 -7.25
CA THR A 61 19.94 -5.00 -7.63
C THR A 61 19.38 -5.16 -9.03
N SER A 62 20.18 -5.70 -9.95
CA SER A 62 19.72 -6.03 -11.31
C SER A 62 18.52 -6.98 -11.24
N CYS A 63 17.63 -6.98 -12.24
CA CYS A 63 16.49 -7.92 -12.29
C CYS A 63 16.94 -9.39 -12.17
N SER A 64 18.15 -9.72 -12.63
CA SER A 64 18.76 -11.04 -12.47
C SER A 64 19.09 -11.38 -11.00
N ASP A 65 19.41 -10.38 -10.20
CA ASP A 65 19.70 -10.54 -8.78
C ASP A 65 18.43 -10.64 -7.94
N ILE A 66 17.27 -10.16 -8.43
CA ILE A 66 15.99 -10.35 -7.76
C ILE A 66 15.69 -11.85 -7.62
N PHE A 67 15.82 -12.64 -8.70
CA PHE A 67 15.61 -14.10 -8.63
C PHE A 67 16.61 -14.81 -7.71
N LYS A 68 17.88 -14.40 -7.71
CA LYS A 68 18.89 -14.94 -6.78
C LYS A 68 18.60 -14.56 -5.32
N THR A 69 18.08 -13.36 -5.11
CA THR A 69 17.72 -12.80 -3.80
C THR A 69 16.45 -13.45 -3.25
N LEU A 70 15.47 -13.78 -4.10
CA LEU A 70 14.25 -14.51 -3.72
C LEU A 70 14.55 -15.95 -3.26
N ARG A 71 15.64 -16.56 -3.74
CA ARG A 71 16.08 -17.91 -3.34
C ARG A 71 16.72 -17.95 -1.94
N LYS A 72 17.12 -16.81 -1.37
CA LYS A 72 17.67 -16.75 0.00
C LYS A 72 16.56 -16.93 1.03
N LYS A 73 16.77 -17.83 2.01
CA LYS A 73 15.83 -18.07 3.13
C LYS A 73 15.47 -16.79 3.91
N SER A 74 16.35 -15.78 3.98
CA SER A 74 16.05 -14.50 4.65
C SER A 74 14.89 -13.74 3.98
N ASN A 75 14.66 -13.97 2.69
CA ASN A 75 13.69 -13.23 1.88
C ASN A 75 12.39 -14.00 1.65
N LEU A 76 12.24 -15.17 2.27
CA LEU A 76 11.01 -15.96 2.21
C LEU A 76 9.80 -15.15 2.70
N ARG A 77 9.99 -14.27 3.69
CA ARG A 77 8.93 -13.36 4.16
C ARG A 77 8.46 -12.39 3.08
N ALA A 78 9.38 -11.88 2.26
CA ALA A 78 9.05 -10.99 1.14
C ALA A 78 8.28 -11.76 0.05
N VAL A 79 8.72 -12.99 -0.27
CA VAL A 79 8.03 -13.88 -1.22
C VAL A 79 6.59 -14.17 -0.75
N VAL A 80 6.43 -14.55 0.52
CA VAL A 80 5.11 -14.83 1.11
C VAL A 80 4.22 -13.58 1.08
N SER A 81 4.77 -12.39 1.38
CA SER A 81 3.99 -11.15 1.29
C SER A 81 3.56 -10.82 -0.14
N ALA A 82 4.42 -11.05 -1.13
CA ALA A 82 4.06 -10.86 -2.54
C ALA A 82 2.96 -11.84 -2.97
N PHE A 83 3.04 -13.10 -2.54
CA PHE A 83 2.01 -14.10 -2.81
C PHE A 83 0.66 -13.73 -2.19
N ILE A 84 0.65 -13.24 -0.94
CA ILE A 84 -0.56 -12.74 -0.28
C ILE A 84 -1.18 -11.58 -1.05
N LEU A 85 -0.39 -10.65 -1.58
CA LEU A 85 -0.89 -9.53 -2.38
C LEU A 85 -1.57 -10.02 -3.67
N ILE A 86 -1.02 -11.05 -4.31
CA ILE A 86 -1.62 -11.67 -5.50
C ILE A 86 -2.94 -12.35 -5.13
N LEU A 87 -2.96 -13.13 -4.06
CA LEU A 87 -4.19 -13.79 -3.58
C LEU A 87 -5.28 -12.77 -3.23
N LYS A 88 -4.90 -11.62 -2.66
CA LYS A 88 -5.83 -10.53 -2.37
C LYS A 88 -6.47 -9.98 -3.64
N GLU A 89 -5.69 -9.79 -4.71
CA GLU A 89 -6.21 -9.30 -6.00
C GLU A 89 -7.11 -10.35 -6.68
N MET A 90 -6.71 -11.63 -6.60
CA MET A 90 -7.50 -12.76 -7.11
C MET A 90 -8.84 -12.94 -6.39
N GLY A 91 -8.99 -12.42 -5.17
CA GLY A 91 -10.26 -12.39 -4.44
C GLY A 91 -11.37 -11.57 -5.12
N GLY A 92 -11.13 -11.04 -6.33
CA GLY A 92 -12.17 -10.47 -7.19
C GLY A 92 -12.57 -9.07 -6.79
N TRP A 93 -11.82 -8.41 -5.89
CA TRP A 93 -12.09 -7.05 -5.45
C TRP A 93 -12.28 -6.09 -6.64
N SER A 94 -11.37 -6.16 -7.61
CA SER A 94 -11.40 -5.33 -8.81
C SER A 94 -12.63 -5.60 -9.70
N VAL A 95 -13.12 -6.85 -9.73
CA VAL A 95 -14.33 -7.23 -10.48
C VAL A 95 -15.58 -6.72 -9.79
N VAL A 96 -15.69 -6.89 -8.46
CA VAL A 96 -16.82 -6.38 -7.67
C VAL A 96 -16.95 -4.87 -7.84
N PHE A 97 -15.84 -4.13 -7.80
CA PHE A 97 -15.85 -2.68 -7.98
C PHE A 97 -16.16 -2.25 -9.41
N GLY A 98 -15.63 -2.95 -10.41
CA GLY A 98 -15.88 -2.66 -11.81
C GLY A 98 -17.32 -2.93 -12.24
N PHE A 99 -17.96 -3.96 -11.69
CA PHE A 99 -19.32 -4.38 -12.04
C PHE A 99 -20.36 -4.04 -10.99
N MET A 100 -20.03 -3.20 -10.00
CA MET A 100 -20.90 -2.95 -8.85
C MET A 100 -22.29 -2.45 -9.24
N ILE A 101 -22.36 -1.50 -10.18
CA ILE A 101 -23.64 -0.97 -10.70
C ILE A 101 -24.47 -2.08 -11.36
N LYS A 102 -23.81 -2.95 -12.15
CA LYS A 102 -24.47 -4.06 -12.84
C LYS A 102 -24.99 -5.11 -11.85
N ILE A 103 -24.24 -5.41 -10.79
CA ILE A 103 -24.67 -6.31 -9.70
C ILE A 103 -25.92 -5.73 -9.00
N PHE A 104 -25.95 -4.42 -8.74
CA PHE A 104 -27.13 -3.78 -8.15
C PHE A 104 -28.32 -3.67 -9.12
N GLN A 105 -28.07 -3.59 -10.42
CA GLN A 105 -29.12 -3.69 -11.45
C GLN A 105 -29.75 -5.08 -11.49
N GLU A 106 -28.94 -6.13 -11.50
CA GLU A 106 -29.40 -7.51 -11.60
C GLU A 106 -30.07 -8.03 -10.31
N SER A 107 -29.76 -7.44 -9.15
CA SER A 107 -30.38 -7.80 -7.87
C SER A 107 -31.80 -7.25 -7.65
N GLY A 108 -32.34 -6.46 -8.59
CA GLY A 108 -33.75 -6.02 -8.55
C GLY A 108 -34.08 -5.02 -7.44
N VAL A 109 -33.07 -4.30 -6.93
CA VAL A 109 -33.26 -3.27 -5.89
C VAL A 109 -34.11 -2.13 -6.45
N ARG A 110 -35.11 -1.66 -5.68
CA ARG A 110 -36.03 -0.57 -6.08
C ARG A 110 -35.36 0.82 -6.19
N LEU A 111 -34.14 0.95 -5.68
CA LEU A 111 -33.35 2.19 -5.68
C LEU A 111 -32.52 2.28 -6.96
N ASP A 112 -32.20 3.51 -7.38
CA ASP A 112 -31.32 3.71 -8.52
C ASP A 112 -29.98 2.97 -8.29
N PRO A 113 -29.55 2.11 -9.22
CA PRO A 113 -28.32 1.33 -9.06
C PRO A 113 -27.06 2.17 -8.87
N SER A 114 -27.04 3.39 -9.40
CA SER A 114 -25.93 4.34 -9.25
C SER A 114 -25.87 4.89 -7.83
N LEU A 115 -27.04 5.22 -7.25
CA LEU A 115 -27.14 5.67 -5.86
C LEU A 115 -26.75 4.56 -4.88
N SER A 116 -27.24 3.34 -5.10
CA SER A 116 -26.89 2.17 -4.29
C SER A 116 -25.38 1.89 -4.31
N SER A 117 -24.77 2.03 -5.50
CA SER A 117 -23.32 1.87 -5.66
C SER A 117 -22.52 2.98 -4.96
N CYS A 118 -22.99 4.23 -5.00
CA CYS A 118 -22.35 5.33 -4.29
C CYS A 118 -22.38 5.10 -2.77
N ILE A 119 -23.53 4.67 -2.23
CA ILE A 119 -23.68 4.39 -0.79
C ILE A 119 -22.76 3.26 -0.36
N ALA A 120 -22.74 2.14 -1.08
CA ALA A 120 -21.85 1.02 -0.77
C ALA A 120 -20.36 1.43 -0.84
N THR A 121 -19.98 2.25 -1.81
CA THR A 121 -18.60 2.77 -1.91
C THR A 121 -18.27 3.70 -0.73
N ALA A 122 -19.20 4.53 -0.27
CA ALA A 122 -19.02 5.37 0.90
C ALA A 122 -18.84 4.53 2.18
N ILE A 123 -19.62 3.45 2.33
CA ILE A 123 -19.47 2.50 3.44
C ILE A 123 -18.08 1.85 3.39
N PHE A 124 -17.66 1.35 2.23
CA PHE A 124 -16.32 0.77 2.07
C PHE A 124 -15.20 1.77 2.38
N ALA A 125 -15.36 3.04 2.03
CA ALA A 125 -14.41 4.09 2.36
C ALA A 125 -14.35 4.36 3.87
N ALA A 126 -15.50 4.39 4.55
CA ALA A 126 -15.58 4.54 6.00
C ALA A 126 -14.91 3.36 6.73
N VAL A 127 -15.23 2.13 6.33
CA VAL A 127 -14.59 0.92 6.90
C VAL A 127 -13.09 0.96 6.70
N ARG A 128 -12.60 1.32 5.51
CA ARG A 128 -11.16 1.49 5.25
C ARG A 128 -10.52 2.54 6.13
N GLY A 129 -11.18 3.68 6.35
CA GLY A 129 -10.69 4.72 7.25
C GLY A 129 -10.51 4.19 8.67
N VAL A 130 -11.49 3.43 9.15
CA VAL A 130 -11.41 2.74 10.45
C VAL A 130 -10.26 1.72 10.45
N SER A 131 -10.13 0.89 9.41
CA SER A 131 -9.03 -0.08 9.31
C SER A 131 -7.65 0.56 9.36
N ILE A 132 -7.47 1.73 8.74
CA ILE A 132 -6.21 2.50 8.80
C ILE A 132 -5.93 2.91 10.24
N PHE A 133 -6.93 3.37 10.99
CA PHE A 133 -6.74 3.69 12.41
C PHE A 133 -6.28 2.47 13.22
N PHE A 134 -6.89 1.31 12.98
CA PHE A 134 -6.49 0.06 13.65
C PHE A 134 -5.07 -0.40 13.31
N ILE A 135 -4.53 -0.10 12.12
CA ILE A 135 -3.18 -0.54 11.73
C ILE A 135 -2.09 0.11 12.58
N PHE A 136 -2.35 1.28 13.15
CA PHE A 136 -1.41 1.98 14.03
C PHE A 136 -1.41 1.41 15.45
N HIS A 137 -2.51 0.78 15.87
CA HIS A 137 -2.67 0.24 17.22
C HIS A 137 -2.51 -1.28 17.32
N VAL A 138 -2.74 -2.02 16.24
CA VAL A 138 -2.75 -3.49 16.22
C VAL A 138 -1.54 -4.03 15.45
N PRO A 139 -0.79 -5.01 16.00
CA PRO A 139 0.31 -5.64 15.27
C PRO A 139 -0.17 -6.29 13.96
N ARG A 140 0.66 -6.25 12.91
CA ARG A 140 0.28 -6.67 11.54
C ARG A 140 -0.07 -8.16 11.39
N LYS A 141 0.40 -9.02 12.30
CA LYS A 141 0.23 -10.48 12.21
C LYS A 141 -1.22 -10.97 12.47
N PRO A 142 -1.92 -10.57 13.55
CA PRO A 142 -3.30 -10.98 13.78
C PRO A 142 -4.26 -10.50 12.68
N ILE A 143 -4.05 -9.31 12.12
CA ILE A 143 -4.90 -8.79 11.02
C ILE A 143 -4.85 -9.75 9.83
N LEU A 144 -3.65 -10.20 9.44
CA LEU A 144 -3.49 -11.14 8.34
C LEU A 144 -4.16 -12.49 8.64
N LEU A 145 -4.09 -12.97 9.89
CA LEU A 145 -4.72 -14.22 10.28
C LEU A 145 -6.25 -14.14 10.21
N VAL A 146 -6.84 -13.02 10.63
CA VAL A 146 -8.28 -12.78 10.54
C VAL A 146 -8.76 -12.81 9.08
N GLU A 147 -8.02 -12.18 8.17
CA GLU A 147 -8.33 -12.20 6.73
C GLU A 147 -8.32 -13.64 6.17
N THR A 148 -7.26 -14.40 6.47
CA THR A 148 -7.17 -15.80 6.02
C THR A 148 -8.24 -16.69 6.65
N PHE A 149 -8.63 -16.41 7.90
CA PHE A 149 -9.67 -17.16 8.58
C PHE A 149 -11.06 -16.86 7.98
N SER A 150 -11.32 -15.59 7.63
CA SER A 150 -12.54 -15.21 6.92
C SER A 150 -12.65 -15.91 5.57
N MET A 151 -11.55 -16.03 4.81
CA MET A 151 -11.58 -16.74 3.53
C MET A 151 -11.85 -18.23 3.69
N LEU A 152 -11.25 -18.87 4.71
CA LEU A 152 -11.49 -20.28 5.00
C LEU A 152 -12.93 -20.52 5.47
N TRP A 153 -13.49 -19.61 6.27
CA TRP A 153 -14.83 -19.72 6.84
C TRP A 153 -15.95 -19.48 5.82
N VAL A 154 -15.69 -18.71 4.77
CA VAL A 154 -16.65 -18.45 3.69
C VAL A 154 -16.86 -19.66 2.77
N GLN A 155 -16.05 -20.73 2.87
CA GLN A 155 -16.39 -22.03 2.30
C GLN A 155 -17.17 -22.88 3.32
N PRO A 156 -18.50 -22.80 3.26
CA PRO A 156 -19.22 -24.04 3.09
C PRO A 156 -20.29 -23.89 1.97
N TYR A 157 -20.27 -24.88 1.07
CA TYR A 157 -21.23 -25.18 -0.01
C TYR A 157 -21.05 -24.38 -1.30
#